data_AF-A0A7Y3KUW2-F1
#
_entry.id   AF-A0A7Y3KUW2-F1
#
_cell.length_a   1.000
_cell.length_b   1.000
_cell.length_c   1.000
_cell.angle_alpha   90.00
_cell.angle_beta   90.00
_cell.angle_gamma   90.00
#
_symmetry.space_group_name_H-M   'P 1'
#
loop_
_entity.id
_entity.type
_entity.pdbx_description
1 polymer ?
#
loop_
_entity_poly.entity_id
_entity_poly.type
_entity_poly.pdbx_seq_one_letter_code
_entity_poly.pdbx_strand_id
1 'polypeptide(L)'
;MRNQLSIYWTDIDIALPTMCRVLSATELERLHRFRNADDGKRFLVACATLRLLAASRLDVAPIEVHLDRSCSKCNKDHGKIRIPQLSESGDLSVSHSGQFISIAFVERGRVGIDVEQIASFYGDSTYDEILSSREMDILLESSNSQRWEILANIWTQKEAIAKATGLGHRFDFKSISAYSPKSRDRSSWENFGDGPTRVWKASLAAASGYRAAVAVLDEDPTNFIEQVVSDEVKDWFTKYGT
;
A
#
# COMPACT_ATOMS: atom_id res chain seq x y z
N MET A 1 16.34 -6.25 19.04
CA MET A 1 15.95 -4.98 18.40
C MET A 1 14.43 -5.02 18.19
N ARG A 2 13.71 -3.92 18.38
CA ARG A 2 12.27 -3.87 18.07
C ARG A 2 12.13 -3.82 16.54
N ASN A 3 11.31 -4.69 15.96
CA ASN A 3 10.96 -4.63 14.54
C ASN A 3 9.99 -3.46 14.31
N GLN A 4 10.47 -2.39 13.67
CA GLN A 4 9.66 -1.21 13.42
C GLN A 4 8.88 -1.29 12.10
N LEU A 5 7.59 -0.99 12.17
CA LEU A 5 6.72 -0.71 11.03
C LEU A 5 6.43 0.80 10.98
N SER A 6 6.83 1.44 9.89
CA SER A 6 6.58 2.87 9.64
C SER A 6 5.62 3.04 8.47
N ILE A 7 4.58 3.84 8.66
CA ILE A 7 3.55 4.14 7.67
C ILE A 7 3.53 5.64 7.41
N TYR A 8 3.56 6.00 6.14
CA TYR A 8 3.62 7.36 5.65
C TYR A 8 2.40 7.63 4.77
N TRP A 9 1.73 8.73 5.04
CA TRP A 9 0.59 9.22 4.28
C TRP A 9 0.96 10.50 3.55
N THR A 10 0.54 10.60 2.30
CA THR A 10 0.57 11.85 1.52
C THR A 10 -0.63 11.90 0.59
N ASP A 11 -0.88 13.04 -0.02
CA ASP A 11 -1.96 13.24 -0.99
C ASP A 11 -1.44 13.72 -2.35
N ILE A 12 -2.31 13.77 -3.35
CA ILE A 12 -1.94 14.17 -4.71
C ILE A 12 -1.81 15.70 -4.88
N ASP A 13 -2.27 16.50 -3.92
CA ASP A 13 -2.27 17.97 -4.02
C ASP A 13 -0.86 18.54 -3.80
N ILE A 14 0.06 17.74 -3.26
CA ILE A 14 1.48 18.11 -3.18
C ILE A 14 2.24 17.95 -4.49
N ALA A 15 1.59 17.51 -5.58
CA ALA A 15 2.26 17.30 -6.86
C ALA A 15 2.93 18.59 -7.37
N LEU A 16 4.25 18.54 -7.56
CA LEU A 16 5.07 19.64 -8.10
C LEU A 16 5.81 19.19 -9.36
N PRO A 17 6.00 20.06 -10.38
CA PRO A 17 6.79 19.73 -11.57
C PRO A 17 8.23 19.31 -11.25
N THR A 18 8.81 19.84 -10.16
CA THR A 18 10.16 19.50 -9.71
C THR A 18 10.31 18.03 -9.30
N MET A 19 9.24 17.36 -8.91
CA MET A 19 9.25 15.93 -8.58
C MET A 19 9.67 15.06 -9.78
N CYS A 20 9.41 15.49 -11.02
CA CYS A 20 9.83 14.76 -12.22
C CYS A 20 11.36 14.60 -12.31
N ARG A 21 12.14 15.44 -11.63
CA ARG A 21 13.62 15.39 -11.68
C ARG A 21 14.22 14.18 -10.97
N VAL A 22 13.46 13.54 -10.08
CA VAL A 22 13.89 12.32 -9.38
C VAL A 22 13.35 11.05 -10.03
N LEU A 23 12.57 11.15 -11.12
CA LEU A 23 12.06 9.99 -11.84
C LEU A 23 13.12 9.46 -12.82
N SER A 24 13.13 8.13 -13.01
CA SER A 24 13.91 7.51 -14.08
C SER A 24 13.29 7.78 -15.45
N ALA A 25 14.05 7.55 -16.53
CA ALA A 25 13.53 7.68 -17.89
C ALA A 25 12.27 6.81 -18.13
N THR A 26 12.29 5.55 -17.68
CA THR A 26 11.15 4.62 -17.79
C THR A 26 9.93 5.11 -17.03
N GLU A 27 10.13 5.74 -15.88
CA GLU A 27 9.03 6.30 -15.09
C GLU A 27 8.49 7.58 -15.72
N LEU A 28 9.34 8.44 -16.28
CA LEU A 28 8.89 9.60 -17.05
C LEU A 28 8.05 9.15 -18.26
N GLU A 29 8.49 8.13 -19.01
CA GLU A 29 7.70 7.55 -20.09
C GLU A 29 6.36 6.98 -19.61
N ARG A 30 6.35 6.33 -18.44
CA ARG A 30 5.11 5.85 -17.81
C ARG A 30 4.20 7.00 -17.39
N LEU A 31 4.76 8.05 -16.78
CA LEU A 31 4.03 9.23 -16.36
C LEU A 31 3.31 9.88 -17.55
N HIS A 32 3.98 10.03 -18.70
CA HIS A 32 3.40 10.61 -19.91
C HIS A 32 2.31 9.74 -20.57
N ARG A 33 2.19 8.45 -20.20
CA ARG A 33 1.15 7.55 -20.74
C ARG A 33 -0.17 7.63 -19.99
N PHE A 34 -0.21 8.23 -18.80
CA PHE A 34 -1.47 8.39 -18.08
C PHE A 34 -2.39 9.35 -18.81
N ARG A 35 -3.62 8.89 -19.10
CA ARG A 35 -4.67 9.72 -19.71
C ARG A 35 -5.45 10.51 -18.65
N ASN A 36 -5.55 9.96 -17.45
CA ASN A 36 -6.16 10.61 -16.31
C ASN A 36 -5.09 11.39 -15.54
N ALA A 37 -5.33 12.69 -15.32
CA ALA A 37 -4.38 13.57 -14.66
C ALA A 37 -4.12 13.17 -13.20
N ASP A 38 -5.14 12.72 -12.48
CA ASP A 38 -5.01 12.30 -11.07
C ASP A 38 -4.24 10.99 -10.96
N ASP A 39 -4.40 10.05 -11.89
CA ASP A 39 -3.55 8.84 -11.95
C ASP A 39 -2.07 9.22 -12.17
N GLY A 40 -1.82 10.18 -13.07
CA GLY A 40 -0.49 10.73 -13.29
C GLY A 40 0.10 11.37 -12.03
N LYS A 41 -0.69 12.18 -11.31
CA LYS A 41 -0.28 12.78 -10.02
C LYS A 41 -0.01 11.72 -8.96
N ARG A 42 -0.87 10.71 -8.80
CA ARG A 42 -0.66 9.59 -7.87
C ARG A 42 0.68 8.91 -8.14
N PHE A 43 0.94 8.59 -9.41
CA PHE A 43 2.19 7.96 -9.81
C PHE A 43 3.40 8.85 -9.51
N LEU A 44 3.36 10.13 -9.89
CA LEU A 44 4.43 11.09 -9.67
C LEU A 44 4.75 11.25 -8.18
N VAL A 45 3.73 11.57 -7.37
CA VAL A 45 3.90 11.81 -5.93
C VAL A 45 4.34 10.53 -5.22
N ALA A 46 3.79 9.36 -5.57
CA ALA A 46 4.20 8.10 -4.97
C ALA A 46 5.68 7.78 -5.24
N CYS A 47 6.15 7.92 -6.49
CA CYS A 47 7.57 7.69 -6.81
C CYS A 47 8.49 8.70 -6.12
N ALA A 48 8.15 9.98 -6.17
CA ALA A 48 8.95 11.05 -5.58
C ALA A 48 9.05 10.94 -4.05
N THR A 49 7.92 10.71 -3.38
CA THR A 49 7.84 10.51 -1.93
C THR A 49 8.61 9.27 -1.51
N LEU A 50 8.43 8.15 -2.21
CA LEU A 50 9.14 6.92 -1.89
C LEU A 50 10.65 7.08 -1.99
N ARG A 51 11.14 7.75 -3.05
CA ARG A 51 12.58 8.04 -3.20
C ARG A 51 13.10 8.93 -2.08
N LEU A 52 12.37 9.97 -1.71
CA LEU A 52 12.79 10.87 -0.63
C LEU A 52 12.90 10.13 0.71
N LEU A 53 11.90 9.31 1.05
CA LEU A 53 11.88 8.52 2.29
C LEU A 53 12.98 7.45 2.32
N ALA A 54 13.28 6.83 1.18
CA ALA A 54 14.33 5.83 1.06
C ALA A 54 15.73 6.44 1.04
N ALA A 55 15.92 7.57 0.36
CA ALA A 55 17.16 8.34 0.32
C ALA A 55 17.64 8.72 1.72
N SER A 56 16.72 9.19 2.57
CA SER A 56 17.04 9.49 3.97
C SER A 56 17.54 8.28 4.77
N ARG A 57 17.15 7.05 4.40
CA ARG A 57 17.60 5.82 5.07
C ARG A 57 18.93 5.31 4.52
N LEU A 58 19.19 5.59 3.25
CA LEU A 58 20.37 5.16 2.51
C LEU A 58 21.53 6.17 2.57
N ASP A 59 21.26 7.39 3.03
CA ASP A 59 22.20 8.53 3.00
C ASP A 59 22.70 8.84 1.58
N VAL A 60 21.76 8.88 0.62
CA VAL A 60 22.03 9.19 -0.80
C VAL A 60 21.05 10.24 -1.31
N ALA A 61 21.27 10.80 -2.49
CA ALA A 61 20.29 11.68 -3.12
C ALA A 61 19.05 10.88 -3.59
N PRO A 62 17.84 11.47 -3.60
CA PRO A 62 16.63 10.78 -4.08
C PRO A 62 16.75 10.14 -5.47
N ILE A 63 17.42 10.81 -6.41
CA ILE A 63 17.63 10.29 -7.78
C ILE A 63 18.49 9.02 -7.82
N GLU A 64 19.31 8.76 -6.80
CA GLU A 64 20.17 7.57 -6.71
C GLU A 64 19.41 6.34 -6.19
N VAL A 65 18.18 6.52 -5.68
CA VAL A 65 17.33 5.42 -5.21
C VAL A 65 16.74 4.66 -6.40
N HIS A 66 17.06 3.37 -6.48
CA HIS A 66 16.59 2.50 -7.54
C HIS A 66 15.26 1.86 -7.15
N LEU A 67 14.18 2.22 -7.85
CA LEU A 67 12.88 1.59 -7.71
C LEU A 67 12.77 0.43 -8.72
N ASP A 68 12.84 -0.81 -8.22
CA ASP A 68 12.62 -2.01 -9.03
C ASP A 68 11.16 -2.44 -8.93
N ARG A 69 10.48 -2.52 -10.08
CA ARG A 69 9.10 -3.00 -10.22
C ARG A 69 9.01 -4.17 -11.21
N SER A 70 10.12 -4.87 -11.43
CA SER A 70 10.19 -5.97 -12.39
C SER A 70 9.36 -7.15 -11.89
N CYS A 71 8.37 -7.52 -12.68
CA CYS A 71 7.58 -8.72 -12.44
C CYS A 71 8.45 -9.96 -12.66
N SER A 72 8.58 -10.82 -11.64
CA SER A 72 9.37 -12.05 -11.68
C SER A 72 8.93 -13.08 -12.74
N LYS A 73 7.78 -12.88 -13.39
CA LYS A 73 7.25 -13.79 -14.41
C LYS A 73 7.41 -13.31 -15.85
N CYS A 74 7.12 -12.04 -16.10
CA CYS A 74 7.07 -11.49 -17.46
C CYS A 74 8.05 -10.33 -17.67
N ASN A 75 8.81 -9.96 -16.64
CA ASN A 75 9.79 -8.88 -16.64
C ASN A 75 9.22 -7.49 -17.03
N LYS A 76 7.90 -7.29 -16.93
CA LYS A 76 7.23 -6.00 -17.12
C LYS A 76 7.15 -5.21 -15.81
N ASP A 77 6.92 -3.90 -15.93
CA ASP A 77 6.85 -2.91 -14.85
C ASP A 77 5.51 -2.93 -14.06
N HIS A 78 5.21 -4.08 -13.46
CA HIS A 78 4.02 -4.30 -12.63
C HIS A 78 4.24 -5.30 -11.48
N GLY A 79 5.50 -5.59 -11.16
CA GLY A 79 5.85 -6.38 -9.99
C GLY A 79 5.65 -5.60 -8.69
N LYS A 80 5.77 -6.31 -7.56
CA LYS A 80 5.91 -5.66 -6.26
C LYS A 80 7.14 -4.73 -6.32
N ILE A 81 6.95 -3.50 -5.84
CA ILE A 81 8.03 -2.53 -5.78
C ILE A 81 9.08 -2.94 -4.74
N ARG A 82 10.34 -2.80 -5.10
CA ARG A 82 11.51 -3.07 -4.26
C ARG A 82 12.52 -1.93 -4.40
N ILE A 83 13.32 -1.75 -3.37
CA ILE A 83 14.53 -0.93 -3.43
C ILE A 83 15.69 -1.87 -3.12
N PRO A 84 16.43 -2.36 -4.13
CA PRO A 84 17.50 -3.32 -3.92
C PRO A 84 18.55 -2.86 -2.89
N GLN A 85 18.82 -1.55 -2.81
CA GLN A 85 19.72 -0.99 -1.80
C GLN A 85 19.23 -1.19 -0.35
N LEU A 86 17.94 -1.44 -0.13
CA LEU A 86 17.34 -1.66 1.19
C LEU A 86 16.99 -3.13 1.47
N SER A 87 17.35 -4.09 0.60
CA SER A 87 16.88 -5.48 0.71
C SER A 87 17.26 -6.17 2.02
N GLU A 88 18.42 -5.82 2.59
CA GLU A 88 18.89 -6.36 3.87
C GLU A 88 18.33 -5.61 5.09
N SER A 89 17.69 -4.46 4.86
CA SER A 89 17.19 -3.55 5.90
C SER A 89 15.67 -3.57 6.03
N GLY A 90 14.96 -4.35 5.21
CA GLY A 90 13.53 -4.49 5.31
C GLY A 90 12.78 -4.71 4.00
N ASP A 91 11.46 -4.60 4.09
CA ASP A 91 10.54 -4.64 2.96
C ASP A 91 9.66 -3.38 2.95
N LEU A 92 9.08 -3.09 1.79
CA LEU A 92 8.21 -1.94 1.62
C LEU A 92 6.97 -2.27 0.79
N SER A 93 5.94 -1.44 0.96
CA SER A 93 4.74 -1.50 0.14
C SER A 93 4.17 -0.12 -0.10
N VAL A 94 3.51 0.05 -1.24
CA VAL A 94 2.88 1.31 -1.63
C VAL A 94 1.46 1.00 -2.10
N SER A 95 0.52 1.86 -1.71
CA SER A 95 -0.83 1.89 -2.27
C SER A 95 -1.29 3.32 -2.48
N HIS A 96 -2.26 3.50 -3.37
CA HIS A 96 -2.86 4.78 -3.65
C HIS A 96 -4.30 4.62 -4.13
N SER A 97 -5.19 5.48 -3.68
CA SER A 97 -6.58 5.50 -4.14
C SER A 97 -7.19 6.87 -3.91
N GLY A 98 -7.99 7.34 -4.87
CA GLY A 98 -8.57 8.69 -4.83
C GLY A 98 -7.50 9.77 -4.58
N GLN A 99 -7.57 10.51 -3.49
CA GLN A 99 -6.62 11.61 -3.22
C GLN A 99 -5.36 11.16 -2.48
N PHE A 100 -5.29 9.91 -1.99
CA PHE A 100 -4.27 9.50 -1.02
C PHE A 100 -3.28 8.48 -1.56
N ILE A 101 -2.07 8.55 -1.01
CA ILE A 101 -0.97 7.61 -1.20
C ILE A 101 -0.50 7.18 0.19
N SER A 102 -0.28 5.88 0.35
CA SER A 102 0.22 5.28 1.58
C SER A 102 1.47 4.45 1.29
N ILE A 103 2.53 4.64 2.09
CA ILE A 103 3.79 3.90 1.97
C ILE A 103 4.08 3.23 3.32
N ALA A 104 4.34 1.93 3.32
CA ALA A 104 4.78 1.18 4.49
C ALA A 104 6.22 0.71 4.33
N PHE A 105 6.99 0.78 5.41
CA PHE A 105 8.32 0.19 5.56
C PHE A 105 8.35 -0.67 6.82
N VAL A 106 8.84 -1.91 6.71
CA VAL A 106 9.08 -2.79 7.85
C VAL A 106 10.55 -3.20 7.87
N GLU A 107 11.19 -3.21 9.03
CA GLU A 107 12.62 -3.59 9.15
C GLU A 107 12.83 -5.10 8.98
N ARG A 108 11.86 -5.92 9.39
CA ARG A 108 11.91 -7.38 9.29
C ARG A 108 10.55 -7.94 8.88
N GLY A 109 10.57 -8.98 8.05
CA GLY A 109 9.37 -9.59 7.48
C GLY A 109 8.98 -8.95 6.14
N ARG A 110 7.83 -9.38 5.61
CA ARG A 110 7.30 -8.86 4.33
C ARG A 110 6.07 -8.02 4.59
N VAL A 111 6.02 -6.82 4.03
CA VAL A 111 4.92 -5.87 4.28
C VAL A 111 4.06 -5.67 3.04
N GLY A 112 2.77 -5.47 3.26
CA GLY A 112 1.82 -4.99 2.28
C GLY A 112 0.92 -3.93 2.90
N ILE A 113 0.65 -2.86 2.15
CA ILE A 113 -0.29 -1.81 2.55
C ILE A 113 -1.32 -1.62 1.44
N ASP A 114 -2.55 -1.33 1.83
CA ASP A 114 -3.59 -0.98 0.89
C ASP A 114 -4.49 0.15 1.41
N VAL A 115 -4.96 0.99 0.48
CA VAL A 115 -5.92 2.06 0.73
C VAL A 115 -6.89 2.11 -0.44
N GLU A 116 -8.19 2.20 -0.15
CA GLU A 116 -9.22 2.32 -1.16
C GLU A 116 -10.31 3.33 -0.80
N GLN A 117 -10.79 4.05 -1.81
CA GLN A 117 -11.97 4.89 -1.71
C GLN A 117 -13.23 4.01 -1.71
N ILE A 118 -14.09 4.17 -0.70
CA ILE A 118 -15.33 3.39 -0.57
C ILE A 118 -16.22 3.53 -1.81
N ALA A 119 -16.25 4.73 -2.40
CA ALA A 119 -17.06 5.01 -3.59
C ALA A 119 -16.66 4.17 -4.82
N SER A 120 -15.43 3.66 -4.88
CA SER A 120 -14.97 2.79 -5.98
C SER A 120 -15.70 1.45 -6.01
N PHE A 121 -16.30 1.03 -4.89
CA PHE A 121 -17.04 -0.23 -4.78
C PHE A 121 -18.53 -0.08 -5.10
N TYR A 122 -19.04 1.15 -5.30
CA TYR A 122 -20.47 1.35 -5.49
C TYR A 122 -20.97 0.67 -6.78
N GLY A 123 -21.86 -0.31 -6.60
CA GLY A 123 -22.41 -1.08 -7.72
C GLY A 123 -21.45 -2.10 -8.32
N ASP A 124 -20.29 -2.32 -7.69
CA ASP A 124 -19.38 -3.39 -8.07
C ASP A 124 -20.00 -4.74 -7.72
N SER A 125 -20.10 -5.63 -8.70
CA SER A 125 -20.64 -6.99 -8.55
C SER A 125 -19.56 -8.06 -8.50
N THR A 126 -18.28 -7.68 -8.54
CA THR A 126 -17.15 -8.62 -8.58
C THR A 126 -16.76 -9.17 -7.21
N TYR A 127 -17.43 -8.74 -6.14
CA TYR A 127 -17.16 -9.19 -4.78
C TYR A 127 -17.35 -10.71 -4.59
N ASP A 128 -18.17 -11.36 -5.42
CA ASP A 128 -18.31 -12.82 -5.40
C ASP A 128 -16.99 -13.56 -5.73
N GLU A 129 -16.02 -12.92 -6.39
CA GLU A 129 -14.69 -13.48 -6.67
C GLU A 129 -13.70 -13.27 -5.51
N ILE A 130 -14.03 -12.37 -4.58
CA ILE A 130 -13.13 -11.87 -3.55
C ILE A 130 -13.49 -12.46 -2.19
N LEU A 131 -14.77 -12.58 -1.88
CA LEU A 131 -15.25 -12.93 -0.54
C LEU A 131 -15.19 -14.44 -0.29
N SER A 132 -14.75 -14.80 0.93
CA SER A 132 -14.98 -16.13 1.47
C SER A 132 -16.47 -16.29 1.83
N SER A 133 -16.95 -17.52 1.97
CA SER A 133 -18.36 -17.78 2.34
C SER A 133 -18.77 -17.04 3.62
N ARG A 134 -17.89 -17.02 4.63
CA ARG A 134 -18.12 -16.31 5.90
C ARG A 134 -18.28 -14.80 5.70
N GLU A 135 -17.47 -14.20 4.83
CA GLU A 135 -17.54 -12.77 4.55
C GLU A 135 -18.76 -12.41 3.71
N MET A 136 -19.17 -13.32 2.82
CA MET A 136 -20.40 -13.18 2.06
C MET A 136 -21.62 -13.17 2.99
N ASP A 137 -21.69 -14.07 3.96
CA ASP A 137 -22.77 -14.09 4.96
C ASP A 137 -22.88 -12.76 5.70
N ILE A 138 -21.74 -12.21 6.16
CA ILE A 138 -21.67 -10.91 6.83
C ILE A 138 -22.15 -9.78 5.92
N LEU A 139 -21.76 -9.80 4.64
CA LEU A 139 -22.15 -8.77 3.68
C LEU A 139 -23.65 -8.82 3.36
N LEU A 140 -24.23 -10.03 3.30
CA LEU A 140 -25.66 -10.26 3.08
C LEU A 140 -26.52 -9.83 4.27
N GLU A 141 -26.02 -10.00 5.50
CA GLU A 141 -26.68 -9.54 6.74
C GLU A 141 -26.57 -8.02 6.95
N SER A 142 -25.64 -7.34 6.27
CA SER A 142 -25.41 -5.90 6.43
C SER A 142 -26.44 -5.02 5.70
N SER A 143 -26.70 -3.84 6.26
CA SER A 143 -27.51 -2.82 5.58
C SER A 143 -26.82 -2.30 4.31
N ASN A 144 -27.60 -1.86 3.31
CA ASN A 144 -27.05 -1.32 2.06
C ASN A 144 -26.05 -0.17 2.30
N SER A 145 -26.27 0.66 3.32
CA SER A 145 -25.36 1.77 3.68
C SER A 145 -24.02 1.30 4.25
N GLN A 146 -23.99 0.18 4.97
CA GLN A 146 -22.76 -0.36 5.59
C GLN A 146 -22.03 -1.32 4.65
N ARG A 147 -22.74 -1.93 3.70
CA ARG A 147 -22.22 -2.93 2.77
C ARG A 147 -20.92 -2.50 2.10
N TRP A 148 -20.89 -1.30 1.54
CA TRP A 148 -19.72 -0.80 0.81
C TRP A 148 -18.52 -0.53 1.72
N GLU A 149 -18.77 -0.08 2.95
CA GLU A 149 -17.70 0.11 3.93
C GLU A 149 -17.09 -1.21 4.39
N ILE A 150 -17.94 -2.22 4.59
CA ILE A 150 -17.52 -3.58 4.94
C ILE A 150 -16.72 -4.19 3.80
N LEU A 151 -17.22 -4.08 2.55
CA LEU A 151 -16.54 -4.60 1.37
C LEU A 151 -15.16 -3.95 1.20
N ALA A 152 -15.08 -2.62 1.27
CA ALA A 152 -13.80 -1.89 1.19
C ALA A 152 -12.83 -2.29 2.32
N ASN A 153 -13.33 -2.55 3.53
CA ASN A 153 -12.50 -3.02 4.64
C ASN A 153 -11.97 -4.44 4.41
N ILE A 154 -12.80 -5.34 3.89
CA ILE A 154 -12.37 -6.71 3.55
C ILE A 154 -11.33 -6.66 2.43
N TRP A 155 -11.64 -5.93 1.35
CA TRP A 155 -10.76 -5.79 0.21
C TRP A 155 -9.38 -5.28 0.61
N THR A 156 -9.33 -4.14 1.32
CA THR A 156 -8.05 -3.53 1.72
C THR A 156 -7.21 -4.45 2.60
N GLN A 157 -7.84 -5.22 3.49
CA GLN A 157 -7.10 -6.22 4.27
C GLN A 157 -6.57 -7.35 3.40
N LYS A 158 -7.37 -7.91 2.49
CA LYS A 158 -6.90 -8.99 1.61
C LYS A 158 -5.82 -8.51 0.63
N GLU A 159 -5.96 -7.31 0.07
CA GLU A 159 -4.96 -6.71 -0.81
C GLU A 159 -3.66 -6.39 -0.05
N ALA A 160 -3.74 -5.90 1.19
CA ALA A 160 -2.54 -5.73 2.02
C ALA A 160 -1.82 -7.07 2.22
N ILE A 161 -2.54 -8.16 2.49
CA ILE A 161 -1.95 -9.50 2.59
C ILE A 161 -1.37 -9.95 1.24
N ALA A 162 -2.11 -9.78 0.15
CA ALA A 162 -1.68 -10.14 -1.20
C ALA A 162 -0.39 -9.40 -1.61
N LYS A 163 -0.31 -8.09 -1.31
CA LYS A 163 0.89 -7.26 -1.52
C LYS A 163 2.06 -7.71 -0.65
N ALA A 164 1.82 -8.13 0.59
CA ALA A 164 2.86 -8.69 1.45
C ALA A 164 3.46 -9.97 0.85
N THR A 165 2.62 -10.86 0.29
CA THR A 165 3.10 -12.09 -0.37
C THR A 165 3.85 -11.84 -1.70
N GLY A 166 3.56 -10.74 -2.39
CA GLY A 166 4.05 -10.48 -3.75
C GLY A 166 3.42 -11.35 -4.84
N LEU A 167 2.32 -12.06 -4.54
CA LEU A 167 1.63 -12.93 -5.51
C LEU A 167 0.81 -12.15 -6.55
N GLY A 168 0.36 -10.93 -6.21
CA GLY A 168 -0.49 -10.09 -7.06
C GLY A 168 -1.80 -10.81 -7.41
N HIS A 169 -2.25 -10.71 -8.66
CA HIS A 169 -3.49 -11.34 -9.17
C HIS A 169 -3.58 -12.88 -9.01
N ARG A 170 -2.52 -13.55 -8.57
CA ARG A 170 -2.52 -15.01 -8.31
C ARG A 170 -2.92 -15.34 -6.89
N PHE A 171 -3.11 -14.33 -6.06
CA PHE A 171 -3.55 -14.50 -4.70
C PHE A 171 -5.00 -15.02 -4.72
N ASP A 172 -5.23 -16.16 -4.07
CA ASP A 172 -6.57 -16.72 -3.95
C ASP A 172 -7.29 -16.01 -2.80
N PHE A 173 -8.01 -14.95 -3.14
CA PHE A 173 -8.75 -14.14 -2.17
C PHE A 173 -9.78 -14.94 -1.38
N LYS A 174 -10.39 -15.98 -1.96
CA LYS A 174 -11.44 -16.78 -1.29
C LYS A 174 -10.88 -17.73 -0.23
N SER A 175 -9.64 -18.17 -0.41
CA SER A 175 -8.97 -19.10 0.52
C SER A 175 -8.72 -18.52 1.91
N ILE A 176 -8.83 -17.19 2.07
CA ILE A 176 -8.66 -16.51 3.35
C ILE A 176 -9.90 -15.69 3.71
N SER A 177 -10.21 -15.66 5.01
CA SER A 177 -11.17 -14.72 5.59
C SER A 177 -10.37 -13.62 6.28
N ALA A 178 -10.44 -12.39 5.77
CA ALA A 178 -9.78 -11.23 6.35
C ALA A 178 -10.72 -10.40 7.22
N TYR A 179 -12.04 -10.65 7.22
CA TYR A 179 -12.94 -9.90 8.09
C TYR A 179 -12.71 -10.20 9.58
N SER A 180 -12.37 -9.15 10.33
CA SER A 180 -12.43 -9.12 11.78
C SER A 180 -13.28 -7.93 12.23
N PRO A 181 -14.38 -8.13 12.98
CA PRO A 181 -15.17 -7.02 13.54
C PRO A 181 -14.38 -6.20 14.57
N LYS A 182 -13.19 -6.69 14.97
CA LYS A 182 -12.22 -5.98 15.83
C LYS A 182 -11.02 -5.46 15.03
N SER A 183 -11.14 -5.13 13.74
CA SER A 183 -9.98 -4.76 12.90
C SER A 183 -9.20 -3.50 13.33
N ARG A 184 -9.72 -2.72 14.28
CA ARG A 184 -9.00 -1.62 14.96
C ARG A 184 -8.12 -2.08 16.12
N ASP A 185 -8.37 -3.27 16.63
CA ASP A 185 -7.59 -3.90 17.69
C ASP A 185 -6.30 -4.40 17.03
N ARG A 186 -5.21 -3.65 17.22
CA ARG A 186 -3.86 -3.91 16.66
C ARG A 186 -3.21 -5.15 17.30
N SER A 187 -3.98 -6.22 17.43
CA SER A 187 -3.70 -7.35 18.31
C SER A 187 -4.10 -8.70 17.71
N SER A 188 -4.80 -8.74 16.57
CA SER A 188 -5.24 -10.02 15.96
C SER A 188 -4.21 -10.59 15.00
N TRP A 189 -3.59 -11.69 15.44
CA TRP A 189 -2.84 -12.62 14.61
C TRP A 189 -3.80 -13.61 13.97
N GLU A 190 -3.66 -13.84 12.68
CA GLU A 190 -4.40 -14.87 11.96
C GLU A 190 -3.42 -15.80 11.24
N ASN A 191 -3.72 -17.09 11.19
CA ASN A 191 -2.98 -18.01 10.33
C ASN A 191 -3.33 -17.72 8.88
N PHE A 192 -2.32 -17.62 8.02
CA PHE A 192 -2.52 -17.46 6.60
C PHE A 192 -2.82 -18.83 5.96
N GLY A 193 -4.11 -19.09 5.71
CA GLY A 193 -4.58 -20.39 5.22
C GLY A 193 -4.20 -21.54 6.16
N ASP A 194 -3.98 -22.73 5.60
CA ASP A 194 -3.58 -23.93 6.35
C ASP A 194 -2.05 -24.04 6.57
N GLY A 195 -1.28 -23.01 6.22
CA GLY A 195 0.19 -23.00 6.29
C GLY A 195 0.76 -22.42 7.59
N PRO A 196 2.09 -22.53 7.83
CA PRO A 196 2.76 -21.99 9.02
C PRO A 196 2.96 -20.46 8.97
N THR A 197 2.63 -19.82 7.84
CA THR A 197 2.80 -18.37 7.67
C THR A 197 1.80 -17.65 8.57
N ARG A 198 2.30 -16.86 9.51
CA ARG A 198 1.47 -15.99 10.34
C ARG A 198 1.37 -14.63 9.67
N VAL A 199 0.17 -14.04 9.76
CA VAL A 199 -0.03 -12.66 9.33
C VAL A 199 -0.42 -11.79 10.51
N TRP A 200 0.37 -10.74 10.70
CA TRP A 200 -0.07 -9.58 11.46
C TRP A 200 -0.81 -8.64 10.52
N LYS A 201 -1.95 -8.09 10.93
CA LYS A 201 -2.66 -7.08 10.16
C LYS A 201 -3.32 -6.05 11.06
N ALA A 202 -3.53 -4.86 10.53
CA ALA A 202 -4.26 -3.79 11.21
C ALA A 202 -5.00 -2.90 10.21
N SER A 203 -6.21 -2.45 10.57
CA SER A 203 -6.83 -1.31 9.89
C SER A 203 -6.09 -0.03 10.26
N LEU A 204 -5.92 0.86 9.28
CA LEU A 204 -5.27 2.16 9.44
C LEU A 204 -6.28 3.29 9.58
N ALA A 205 -5.84 4.42 10.13
CA ALA A 205 -6.67 5.61 10.31
C ALA A 205 -6.77 6.42 9.00
N ALA A 206 -7.47 5.87 8.01
CA ALA A 206 -7.70 6.57 6.74
C ALA A 206 -8.71 7.73 6.86
N ALA A 207 -8.63 8.68 5.93
CA ALA A 207 -9.58 9.78 5.82
C ALA A 207 -11.03 9.30 5.60
N SER A 208 -12.01 10.18 5.89
CA SER A 208 -13.43 9.88 5.64
C SER A 208 -13.67 9.49 4.18
N GLY A 209 -14.46 8.44 3.95
CA GLY A 209 -14.69 7.88 2.62
C GLY A 209 -13.63 6.90 2.13
N TYR A 210 -12.62 6.58 2.96
CA TYR A 210 -11.58 5.60 2.64
C TYR A 210 -11.50 4.47 3.67
N ARG A 211 -10.98 3.33 3.24
CA ARG A 211 -10.52 2.24 4.11
C ARG A 211 -9.07 1.94 3.78
N ALA A 212 -8.31 1.51 4.78
CA ALA A 212 -6.93 1.14 4.59
C ALA A 212 -6.51 0.07 5.60
N ALA A 213 -5.56 -0.75 5.18
CA ALA A 213 -5.00 -1.80 6.00
C ALA A 213 -3.51 -2.01 5.70
N VAL A 214 -2.81 -2.56 6.68
CA VAL A 214 -1.43 -3.03 6.55
C VAL A 214 -1.37 -4.48 7.00
N ALA A 215 -0.50 -5.26 6.37
CA ALA A 215 -0.19 -6.64 6.74
C ALA A 215 1.33 -6.85 6.77
N VAL A 216 1.81 -7.61 7.76
CA VAL A 216 3.20 -8.05 7.86
C VAL A 216 3.21 -9.58 7.99
N LEU A 217 4.02 -10.23 7.17
CA LEU A 217 4.25 -11.68 7.19
C LEU A 217 5.58 -11.99 7.87
N ASP A 218 5.64 -13.20 8.44
CA ASP A 218 6.82 -13.87 8.99
C ASP A 218 7.38 -13.28 10.30
N GLU A 219 7.32 -11.97 10.51
CA GLU A 219 7.93 -11.28 11.67
C GLU A 219 7.00 -10.22 12.28
N ASP A 220 6.97 -10.17 13.61
CA ASP A 220 6.02 -9.33 14.32
C ASP A 220 6.48 -7.88 14.42
N PRO A 221 5.69 -6.87 13.98
CA PRO A 221 6.04 -5.48 14.22
C PRO A 221 5.80 -5.17 15.71
N THR A 222 6.87 -4.81 16.41
CA THR A 222 6.86 -4.52 17.86
C THR A 222 6.94 -3.02 18.15
N ASN A 223 7.12 -2.20 17.11
CA ASN A 223 6.98 -0.75 17.15
C ASN A 223 6.22 -0.27 15.91
N PHE A 224 5.29 0.66 16.08
CA PHE A 224 4.40 1.13 15.01
C PHE A 224 4.40 2.67 14.98
N ILE A 225 4.72 3.24 13.82
CA ILE A 225 4.72 4.69 13.59
C ILE A 225 3.84 4.97 12.36
N GLU A 226 2.94 5.93 12.48
CA GLU A 226 2.07 6.39 11.40
C GLU A 226 2.13 7.92 11.35
N GLN A 227 2.43 8.47 10.18
CA GLN A 227 2.68 9.90 10.00
C GLN A 227 2.18 10.39 8.64
N VAL A 228 1.69 11.63 8.61
CA VAL A 228 1.43 12.38 7.37
C VAL A 228 2.70 13.15 7.03
N VAL A 229 3.12 13.13 5.75
CA VAL A 229 4.37 13.75 5.29
C VAL A 229 4.17 14.71 4.11
N SER A 230 2.93 15.11 3.83
CA SER A 230 2.59 15.95 2.69
C SER A 230 3.41 17.25 2.65
N ASP A 231 3.45 17.98 3.76
CA ASP A 231 4.11 19.28 3.84
C ASP A 231 5.63 19.14 3.77
N GLU A 232 6.21 18.18 4.50
CA GLU A 232 7.66 17.95 4.52
C GLU A 232 8.19 17.55 3.14
N VAL A 233 7.46 16.68 2.43
CA VAL A 233 7.82 16.26 1.06
C VAL A 233 7.70 17.44 0.10
N LYS A 234 6.59 18.19 0.17
CA LYS A 234 6.35 19.36 -0.69
C LYS A 234 7.43 20.43 -0.49
N ASP A 235 7.77 20.74 0.75
CA ASP A 235 8.79 21.72 1.10
C ASP A 235 10.17 21.30 0.60
N TRP A 236 10.51 20.01 0.72
CA TRP A 236 11.76 19.49 0.20
C TRP A 236 11.85 19.67 -1.33
N PHE A 237 10.82 19.28 -2.07
CA PHE A 237 10.79 19.43 -3.54
C PHE A 237 10.65 20.88 -4.01
N THR A 238 10.14 21.78 -3.16
CA THR A 238 10.14 23.21 -3.42
C THR A 238 11.54 23.80 -3.28
N LYS A 239 12.27 23.40 -2.22
CA LYS A 239 13.57 23.98 -1.87
C LYS A 239 14.76 23.37 -2.63
N TYR A 240 14.75 22.05 -2.81
CA TYR A 240 15.88 21.27 -3.34
C TYR A 240 15.55 20.55 -4.65
N GLY A 241 14.31 20.65 -5.13
CA GLY A 241 13.90 20.12 -6.43
C GLY A 241 14.29 21.00 -7.62
N THR A 242 15.13 22.02 -7.42
CA THR A 242 15.68 22.88 -8.48
C THR A 242 16.93 22.25 -9.09
#